data_AF-A0A958TIK6-F1
#
_entry.id   AF-A0A958TIK6-F1
#
_cell.length_a   1.000
_cell.length_b   1.000
_cell.length_c   1.000
_cell.angle_alpha   90.00
_cell.angle_beta   90.00
_cell.angle_gamma   90.00
#
_symmetry.space_group_name_H-M   'P 1'
#
loop_
_entity.id
_entity.type
_entity.pdbx_description
1 polymer ?
#
loop_
_entity_poly.entity_id
_entity_poly.type
_entity_poly.pdbx_seq_one_letter_code
_entity_poly.pdbx_strand_id
1 'polypeptide(L)'
;MTTLQTILICFVALEHLYFMVLEMFLWNTPKGIKTFGLKSKAFADDTKVLAANQGLYNGFLAAGLLFSLLTKSTNTSIFFLVCICIAGIYGAY
;
A
#
# COMPACT_ATOMS: atom_id res chain seq x y z
N MET A 1 18.02 -14.92 -0.22
CA MET A 1 17.72 -13.55 0.25
C MET A 1 18.60 -13.26 1.44
N THR A 2 19.24 -12.10 1.47
CA THR A 2 20.03 -11.65 2.64
C THR A 2 19.12 -11.10 3.73
N THR A 3 19.59 -11.04 4.98
CA THR A 3 18.83 -10.43 6.08
C THR A 3 18.40 -9.00 5.75
N LEU A 4 19.29 -8.22 5.13
CA LEU A 4 18.98 -6.85 4.71
C LEU A 4 17.83 -6.81 3.67
N GLN A 5 17.86 -7.68 2.66
CA GLN A 5 16.77 -7.77 1.67
C GLN A 5 15.44 -8.11 2.34
N THR A 6 15.43 -9.08 3.26
CA THR A 6 14.22 -9.45 4.00
C THR A 6 13.66 -8.29 4.81
N ILE A 7 14.52 -7.56 5.53
CA ILE A 7 14.10 -6.39 6.32
C ILE A 7 13.45 -5.33 5.42
N LEU A 8 14.08 -5.01 4.28
CA LEU A 8 13.56 -4.00 3.35
C LEU A 8 12.23 -4.43 2.71
N ILE A 9 12.08 -5.70 2.33
CA ILE A 9 10.82 -6.22 1.78
C ILE A 9 9.71 -6.19 2.83
N CYS A 10 10.00 -6.61 4.06
CA CYS A 10 9.05 -6.50 5.17
C CYS A 10 8.64 -5.05 5.41
N PHE A 11 9.59 -4.12 5.38
CA PHE A 11 9.30 -2.69 5.56
C PHE A 11 8.30 -2.19 4.51
N VAL A 12 8.56 -2.43 3.22
CA VAL A 12 7.64 -2.02 2.14
C VAL A 12 6.29 -2.71 2.26
N ALA A 13 6.25 -4.01 2.59
CA ALA A 13 4.98 -4.73 2.79
C ALA A 13 4.16 -4.10 3.94
N LEU A 14 4.82 -3.69 5.03
CA LEU A 14 4.16 -3.01 6.16
C LEU A 14 3.62 -1.62 5.77
N GLU A 15 4.34 -0.87 4.94
CA GLU A 15 3.84 0.41 4.41
C GLU A 15 2.54 0.21 3.61
N HIS A 16 2.50 -0.78 2.72
CA HIS A 16 1.29 -1.08 1.94
C HIS A 16 0.13 -1.60 2.80
N LEU A 17 0.40 -2.41 3.83
CA LEU A 17 -0.64 -2.78 4.81
C LEU A 17 -1.16 -1.56 5.58
N TYR A 18 -0.28 -0.63 5.92
CA TYR A 18 -0.67 0.62 6.56
C TYR A 18 -1.56 1.48 5.65
N PHE A 19 -1.19 1.65 4.37
CA PHE A 19 -2.02 2.35 3.38
C PHE A 19 -3.37 1.66 3.18
N MET A 20 -3.39 0.32 3.05
CA MET A 20 -4.62 -0.47 2.99
C MET A 20 -5.55 -0.14 4.16
N VAL A 21 -5.02 -0.13 5.40
CA VAL A 21 -5.85 0.17 6.58
C VAL A 21 -6.38 1.60 6.53
N LEU A 22 -5.54 2.56 6.15
CA LEU A 22 -5.96 3.95 6.04
C LEU A 22 -7.05 4.14 4.98
N GLU A 23 -6.91 3.54 3.81
CA GLU A 23 -7.80 3.73 2.67
C GLU A 23 -9.11 2.92 2.79
N MET A 24 -9.07 1.71 3.36
CA MET A 24 -10.27 0.87 3.51
C MET A 24 -11.11 1.25 4.73
N PHE A 25 -10.46 1.51 5.87
CA PHE A 25 -11.16 1.62 7.15
C PHE A 25 -11.16 3.03 7.72
N LEU A 26 -10.11 3.81 7.46
CA LEU A 26 -9.92 5.12 8.11
C LEU A 26 -10.07 6.31 7.16
N TRP A 27 -10.43 6.10 5.90
CA TRP A 27 -10.40 7.13 4.85
C TRP A 27 -11.16 8.40 5.23
N ASN A 28 -12.39 8.23 5.70
CA ASN A 28 -13.27 9.33 6.06
C ASN A 28 -13.16 9.75 7.55
N THR A 29 -12.15 9.28 8.27
CA THR A 29 -11.87 9.71 9.65
C THR A 29 -10.95 10.95 9.67
N PRO A 30 -10.82 11.67 10.80
CA PRO A 30 -9.88 12.80 10.89
C PRO A 30 -8.44 12.41 10.55
N LYS A 31 -8.04 11.17 10.86
CA LYS A 31 -6.72 10.64 10.52
C LYS A 31 -6.56 10.50 9.01
N GLY A 32 -7.48 9.83 8.32
CA GLY A 32 -7.45 9.65 6.86
C GLY A 32 -7.48 10.99 6.12
N ILE A 33 -8.41 11.87 6.50
CA ILE A 33 -8.53 13.22 5.92
C ILE A 33 -7.21 14.01 6.06
N LYS A 34 -6.59 13.98 7.24
CA LYS A 34 -5.30 14.66 7.47
C LYS A 34 -4.15 14.02 6.69
N THR A 35 -4.08 12.69 6.65
CA THR A 35 -2.99 11.96 5.98
C THR A 35 -3.01 12.16 4.48
N PHE A 36 -4.18 12.18 3.84
CA PHE A 36 -4.33 12.34 2.39
C PHE A 36 -4.70 13.76 1.94
N GLY A 37 -4.77 14.73 2.86
CA GLY A 37 -5.10 16.13 2.53
C GLY A 37 -6.47 16.30 1.87
N LEU A 38 -7.47 15.53 2.29
CA LEU A 38 -8.79 15.52 1.65
C LEU A 38 -9.51 16.86 1.86
N LYS A 39 -10.15 17.36 0.79
CA LYS A 39 -10.76 18.71 0.74
C LYS A 39 -11.84 18.94 1.80
N SER A 40 -12.62 17.92 2.13
CA SER A 40 -13.68 17.99 3.12
C SER A 40 -14.12 16.60 3.58
N LYS A 41 -14.86 16.55 4.69
CA LYS A 41 -15.52 15.33 5.17
C LYS A 41 -16.50 14.76 4.15
N ALA A 42 -17.30 15.61 3.50
CA ALA A 42 -18.23 15.20 2.45
C ALA A 42 -17.50 14.54 1.27
N PHE A 43 -16.40 15.15 0.79
CA PHE A 43 -15.58 14.56 -0.27
C PHE A 43 -15.02 13.20 0.13
N ALA A 44 -14.57 13.05 1.38
CA ALA A 44 -14.07 11.77 1.89
C ALA A 44 -15.17 10.70 1.97
N ASP A 45 -16.40 11.09 2.33
CA ASP A 45 -17.55 10.19 2.37
C ASP A 45 -17.95 9.74 0.94
N ASP A 46 -18.00 10.66 -0.02
CA ASP A 46 -18.36 10.37 -1.41
C ASP A 46 -17.34 9.47 -2.12
N THR A 47 -16.06 9.56 -1.75
CA THR A 47 -14.95 8.80 -2.37
C THR A 47 -14.56 7.54 -1.59
N LYS A 48 -15.22 7.24 -0.47
CA LYS A 48 -14.84 6.15 0.44
C LYS A 48 -14.73 4.78 -0.25
N VAL A 49 -15.68 4.45 -1.13
CA VAL A 49 -15.68 3.15 -1.82
C VAL A 49 -14.52 3.05 -2.81
N LEU A 50 -14.21 4.15 -3.52
CA LEU A 50 -13.07 4.21 -4.43
C LEU A 50 -11.75 4.02 -3.67
N ALA A 51 -11.59 4.73 -2.56
CA ALA A 51 -10.43 4.58 -1.67
C ALA A 51 -10.31 3.16 -1.12
N ALA A 52 -11.42 2.54 -0.69
CA ALA A 52 -11.38 1.17 -0.20
C ALA A 52 -10.90 0.17 -1.28
N ASN A 53 -11.23 0.39 -2.55
CA ASN A 53 -10.71 -0.42 -3.64
C ASN A 53 -9.20 -0.19 -3.86
N GLN A 54 -8.72 1.06 -3.74
CA GLN A 54 -7.28 1.38 -3.75
C GLN A 54 -6.54 0.67 -2.62
N GLY A 55 -7.12 0.69 -1.41
CA GLY A 55 -6.59 -0.02 -0.26
C GLY A 55 -6.51 -1.52 -0.47
N LEU A 56 -7.51 -2.14 -1.09
CA LEU A 56 -7.48 -3.56 -1.42
C LEU A 56 -6.31 -3.91 -2.37
N TYR A 57 -6.05 -3.07 -3.38
CA TYR A 57 -4.88 -3.26 -4.24
C TYR A 57 -3.57 -3.15 -3.46
N ASN A 58 -3.44 -2.20 -2.54
CA ASN A 58 -2.30 -2.12 -1.61
C ASN A 58 -2.15 -3.42 -0.79
N GLY A 59 -3.26 -4.00 -0.32
CA GLY A 59 -3.28 -5.30 0.32
C GLY A 59 -2.73 -6.43 -0.56
N PHE A 60 -3.08 -6.47 -1.85
CA PHE A 60 -2.54 -7.46 -2.78
C PHE A 60 -1.04 -7.30 -3.03
N LEU A 61 -0.54 -6.05 -3.12
CA LEU A 61 0.89 -5.78 -3.24
C LEU A 61 1.66 -6.27 -2.02
N ALA A 62 1.16 -5.98 -0.82
CA ALA A 62 1.74 -6.50 0.42
C ALA A 62 1.71 -8.03 0.48
N ALA A 63 0.58 -8.65 0.12
CA ALA A 63 0.46 -10.11 0.06
C ALA A 63 1.46 -10.73 -0.93
N GLY A 64 1.68 -10.10 -2.08
CA GLY A 64 2.68 -10.52 -3.06
C GLY A 64 4.12 -10.51 -2.53
N LEU A 65 4.48 -9.46 -1.79
CA LEU A 65 5.78 -9.36 -1.10
C LEU A 65 5.92 -10.37 0.04
N LEU A 66 4.89 -10.57 0.85
CA LEU A 66 4.92 -11.60 1.91
C LEU A 66 5.03 -13.00 1.31
N PHE A 67 4.31 -13.27 0.21
CA PHE A 67 4.40 -14.52 -0.52
C PHE A 67 5.80 -14.77 -1.09
N SER A 68 6.47 -13.73 -1.59
CA SER A 68 7.84 -13.86 -2.09
C SER A 68 8.83 -14.21 -0.97
N LEU A 69 8.62 -13.70 0.26
CA LEU A 69 9.40 -14.09 1.43
C LEU A 69 9.16 -15.54 1.85
N LEU A 70 7.89 -15.97 1.90
CA LEU A 70 7.51 -17.34 2.26
C LEU A 70 8.10 -18.37 1.29
N THR A 71 8.08 -18.07 -0.01
CA THR A 71 8.62 -18.91 -1.07
C THR A 71 10.12 -18.71 -1.32
N LYS A 72 10.75 -17.73 -0.63
CA LYS A 72 12.14 -17.30 -0.82
C LYS A 72 12.47 -16.92 -2.28
N SER A 73 11.48 -16.41 -3.02
CA SER A 73 11.58 -16.05 -4.43
C SER A 73 12.06 -14.61 -4.61
N THR A 74 13.33 -14.45 -5.03
CA THR A 74 13.89 -13.15 -5.39
C THR A 74 13.16 -12.53 -6.59
N ASN A 75 12.83 -13.32 -7.61
CA ASN A 75 12.17 -12.82 -8.83
C ASN A 75 10.77 -12.26 -8.54
N THR A 76 10.00 -12.95 -7.70
CA THR A 76 8.68 -12.46 -7.27
C THR A 76 8.81 -11.16 -6.47
N SER A 77 9.82 -11.07 -5.60
CA SER A 77 10.09 -9.84 -4.83
C SER A 77 10.40 -8.66 -5.75
N ILE A 78 11.30 -8.86 -6.73
CA ILE A 78 11.69 -7.84 -7.70
C ILE A 78 10.48 -7.38 -8.51
N PHE A 79 9.66 -8.32 -9.00
CA PHE A 79 8.46 -8.00 -9.78
C PHE A 79 7.53 -7.05 -9.02
N PHE A 80 7.15 -7.41 -7.78
CA PHE A 80 6.27 -6.56 -6.97
C PHE A 80 6.92 -5.22 -6.62
N LEU A 81 8.21 -5.20 -6.24
CA LEU A 81 8.93 -3.97 -5.94
C LEU A 81 8.99 -3.02 -7.15
N VAL A 82 9.20 -3.55 -8.36
CA VAL A 82 9.19 -2.74 -9.59
C VAL A 82 7.81 -2.15 -9.84
N CYS A 83 6.74 -2.95 -9.71
CA CYS A 83 5.37 -2.45 -9.83
C CYS A 83 5.07 -1.35 -8.82
N ILE A 84 5.46 -1.54 -7.56
CA ILE A 84 5.33 -0.57 -6.48
C ILE A 84 6.07 0.72 -6.81
N CYS A 85 7.33 0.64 -7.24
CA CYS A 85 8.12 1.80 -7.63
C CYS A 85 7.47 2.58 -8.78
N ILE A 86 7.00 1.89 -9.82
CA ILE A 86 6.33 2.53 -10.96
C ILE A 86 5.06 3.24 -10.50
N ALA A 87 4.23 2.58 -9.70
CA ALA A 87 3.00 3.16 -9.17
C ALA A 87 3.28 4.37 -8.26
N GLY A 88 4.30 4.29 -7.41
CA GLY A 88 4.75 5.38 -6.55
C GLY A 88 5.25 6.59 -7.33
N ILE A 89 6.03 6.37 -8.41
CA ILE A 89 6.47 7.45 -9.31
C ILE A 89 5.26 8.09 -10.01
N TYR A 90 4.32 7.28 -10.50
CA TYR A 90 3.13 7.79 -11.19
C TYR A 90 2.22 8.62 -10.26
N GLY A 91 2.05 8.19 -9.00
CA GLY A 91 1.23 8.88 -8.01
C GLY A 91 1.89 10.07 -7.31
N ALA A 92 3.15 10.38 -7.62
CA ALA A 92 3.89 11.50 -7.00
C ALA A 92 3.59 12.87 -7.64
N TYR A 93 2.86 12.89 -8.77
CA TYR A 93 2.43 14.09 -9.49
C TYR A 93 1.03 14.53 -9.05
#